data_AF-A0A0P6Y8E3-F1
#
_entry.id   AF-A0A0P6Y8E3-F1
#
_cell.length_a   1.000
_cell.length_b   1.000
_cell.length_c   1.000
_cell.angle_alpha   90.00
_cell.angle_beta   90.00
_cell.angle_gamma   90.00
#
_symmetry.space_group_name_H-M   'P 1'
#
loop_
_entity.id
_entity.type
_entity.pdbx_description
1 polymer ?
#
loop_
_entity_poly.entity_id
_entity_poly.type
_entity_poly.pdbx_seq_one_letter_code
_entity_poly.pdbx_strand_id
1 'polypeptide(L)'
;MADVNTYANQLTSPAWAGDFLNREHLMPGGAKVDANQFMATDGAVVTLTANALVNAVSIAVSALANPIPSGTQLRFGAGKYAYTTANATAGAVTIAVEALPVALTNGDKATYKGTGMKPVTIVSGTLLGRTWAERDAGTAFGPAADIDEDIFFLAQDITDASKNNDADLYRHGGIVKENFVPGWANLSSTLKAFVRSRYQCTVGKA
;
A
#
# COMPACT_ATOMS: atom_id res chain seq x y z
N MET A 1 44.37 -11.84 -5.68
CA MET A 1 43.96 -10.56 -5.05
C MET A 1 42.45 -10.57 -4.97
N ALA A 2 41.89 -10.36 -3.78
CA ALA A 2 40.44 -10.20 -3.65
C ALA A 2 40.06 -8.87 -4.30
N ASP A 3 39.24 -8.94 -5.33
CA ASP A 3 38.78 -7.77 -6.07
C ASP A 3 37.66 -7.11 -5.24
N VAL A 4 37.94 -5.93 -4.70
CA VAL A 4 36.91 -5.12 -4.04
C VAL A 4 36.22 -4.35 -5.15
N ASN A 5 35.16 -4.94 -5.71
CA ASN A 5 34.23 -4.20 -6.55
C ASN A 5 33.56 -3.12 -5.69
N THR A 6 34.13 -1.91 -5.69
CA THR A 6 33.41 -0.70 -5.31
C THR A 6 32.34 -0.46 -6.35
N TYR A 7 31.18 -1.08 -6.16
CA TYR A 7 29.96 -0.54 -6.73
C TYR A 7 29.86 0.88 -6.20
N ALA A 8 29.89 1.87 -7.10
CA ALA A 8 29.52 3.22 -6.75
C ALA A 8 28.12 3.13 -6.13
N ASN A 9 28.03 3.35 -4.82
CA ASN A 9 26.77 3.53 -4.12
C ASN A 9 26.19 4.86 -4.60
N GLN A 10 25.65 4.85 -5.82
CA GLN A 10 24.80 5.93 -6.28
C GLN A 10 23.55 5.85 -5.43
N LEU A 11 23.57 6.57 -4.30
CA LEU A 11 22.39 7.15 -3.67
C LEU A 11 21.76 8.10 -4.71
N THR A 12 21.22 7.55 -5.79
CA THR A 12 20.29 8.28 -6.62
C THR A 12 19.07 8.50 -5.73
N SER A 13 18.88 9.75 -5.30
CA SER A 13 17.61 10.15 -4.69
C SER A 13 16.45 9.55 -5.50
N PRO A 14 15.41 9.03 -4.84
CA PRO A 14 14.31 8.40 -5.54
C PRO A 14 13.70 9.41 -6.51
N ALA A 15 13.23 8.93 -7.68
CA ALA A 15 12.80 9.80 -8.77
C ALA A 15 11.69 10.78 -8.39
N TRP A 16 10.90 10.47 -7.35
CA TRP A 16 9.85 11.32 -6.81
C TRP A 16 10.38 12.49 -5.97
N ALA A 17 11.56 12.36 -5.35
CA ALA A 17 12.16 13.44 -4.57
C ALA A 17 12.90 14.41 -5.52
N GLY A 18 12.66 15.70 -5.34
CA GLY A 18 13.45 16.75 -5.99
C GLY A 18 14.75 17.04 -5.25
N ASP A 19 14.81 16.75 -3.95
CA ASP A 19 15.94 17.06 -3.09
C ASP A 19 16.88 15.87 -2.85
N PHE A 20 18.04 16.18 -2.26
CA PHE A 20 18.93 15.17 -1.73
C PHE A 20 18.38 14.65 -0.40
N LEU A 21 18.21 13.33 -0.27
CA LEU A 21 17.72 12.69 0.96
C LEU A 21 18.80 12.63 2.05
N ASN A 22 19.27 13.81 2.48
CA ASN A 22 20.22 13.98 3.57
C ASN A 22 19.48 14.35 4.88
N ARG A 23 20.24 14.49 5.98
CA ARG A 23 19.68 14.77 7.31
C ARG A 23 18.81 16.04 7.38
N GLU A 24 18.98 16.99 6.48
CA GLU A 24 18.22 18.25 6.49
C GLU A 24 16.81 18.06 5.91
N HIS A 25 16.66 17.12 4.97
CA HIS A 25 15.40 16.83 4.29
C HIS A 25 14.69 15.60 4.86
N LEU A 26 15.34 14.87 5.77
CA LEU A 26 14.77 13.71 6.45
C LEU A 26 14.43 14.04 7.90
N MET A 27 13.43 13.34 8.42
CA MET A 27 13.22 13.12 9.84
C MET A 27 13.78 11.73 10.16
N PRO A 28 15.06 11.63 10.56
CA PRO A 28 15.72 10.35 10.73
C PRO A 28 15.24 9.66 12.00
N GLY A 29 14.80 8.40 11.84
CA GLY A 29 14.47 7.50 12.93
C GLY A 29 13.30 7.91 13.84
N GLY A 30 12.78 6.94 14.60
CA GLY A 30 11.75 7.14 15.61
C GLY A 30 10.30 7.07 15.12
N ALA A 31 10.05 7.27 13.82
CA ALA A 31 8.76 6.93 13.23
C ALA A 31 8.68 5.42 12.97
N LYS A 32 7.57 4.82 13.38
CA LYS A 32 7.27 3.41 13.13
C LYS A 32 6.08 3.30 12.19
N VAL A 33 6.05 2.26 11.36
CA VAL A 33 4.86 1.88 10.58
C VAL A 33 4.14 0.70 11.21
N ASP A 34 2.81 0.65 11.07
CA ASP A 34 2.01 -0.53 11.42
C ASP A 34 1.95 -1.47 10.22
N ALA A 35 2.79 -2.51 10.22
CA ALA A 35 2.86 -3.50 9.15
C ALA A 35 1.50 -4.17 8.86
N ASN A 36 0.59 -4.27 9.84
CA ASN A 36 -0.72 -4.92 9.66
C ASN A 36 -1.68 -4.11 8.78
N GLN A 37 -1.39 -2.83 8.57
CA GLN A 37 -2.18 -1.93 7.73
C GLN A 37 -1.72 -1.95 6.27
N PHE A 38 -0.55 -2.53 5.97
CA PHE A 38 -0.05 -2.72 4.62
C PHE A 38 -0.33 -4.14 4.12
N MET A 39 -0.37 -4.30 2.80
CA MET A 39 -0.48 -5.62 2.19
C MET A 39 0.89 -6.29 2.14
N ALA A 40 0.95 -7.60 2.39
CA ALA A 40 2.14 -8.37 2.02
C ALA A 40 2.32 -8.36 0.50
N THR A 41 3.51 -8.70 0.00
CA THR A 41 3.79 -8.72 -1.45
C THR A 41 2.84 -9.64 -2.24
N ASP A 42 2.32 -10.71 -1.61
CA ASP A 42 1.31 -11.61 -2.17
C ASP A 42 -0.14 -11.22 -1.90
N GLY A 43 -0.38 -10.09 -1.23
CA GLY A 43 -1.72 -9.57 -1.00
C GLY A 43 -2.43 -9.14 -2.29
N ALA A 44 -3.75 -9.22 -2.31
CA ALA A 44 -4.57 -8.85 -3.47
C ALA A 44 -5.84 -8.12 -3.01
N VAL A 45 -6.25 -7.09 -3.75
CA VAL A 45 -7.59 -6.51 -3.64
C VAL A 45 -8.48 -7.17 -4.69
N VAL A 46 -9.51 -7.86 -4.22
CA VAL A 46 -10.53 -8.50 -5.04
C VAL A 46 -11.68 -7.53 -5.21
N THR A 47 -11.91 -7.04 -6.43
CA THR A 47 -13.06 -6.18 -6.74
C THR A 47 -14.03 -6.96 -7.61
N LEU A 48 -15.29 -7.03 -7.20
CA LEU A 48 -16.34 -7.68 -7.98
C LEU A 48 -16.71 -6.84 -9.21
N THR A 49 -16.86 -7.51 -10.36
CA THR A 49 -17.27 -6.89 -11.64
C THR A 49 -18.73 -7.20 -12.01
N ALA A 50 -19.38 -8.09 -11.25
CA ALA A 50 -20.78 -8.42 -11.40
C ALA A 50 -21.41 -8.75 -10.03
N ASN A 51 -22.74 -8.67 -9.96
CA ASN A 51 -23.48 -9.18 -8.82
C ASN A 51 -23.34 -10.71 -8.75
N ALA A 52 -23.22 -11.25 -7.54
CA ALA A 52 -23.28 -12.69 -7.30
C ALA A 52 -24.44 -12.98 -6.35
N LEU A 53 -25.36 -13.85 -6.78
CA LEU A 53 -26.55 -14.18 -5.99
C LEU A 53 -26.20 -15.12 -4.84
N VAL A 54 -27.13 -15.25 -3.89
CA VAL A 54 -27.08 -16.29 -2.86
C VAL A 54 -26.93 -17.66 -3.54
N ASN A 55 -26.12 -18.55 -2.94
CA ASN A 55 -25.74 -19.86 -3.46
C ASN A 55 -24.90 -19.86 -4.74
N ALA A 56 -24.46 -18.70 -5.25
CA ALA A 56 -23.47 -18.71 -6.33
C ALA A 56 -22.20 -19.41 -5.85
N VAL A 57 -21.62 -20.24 -6.70
CA VAL A 57 -20.37 -21.00 -6.45
C VAL A 57 -19.17 -20.40 -7.20
N SER A 58 -19.38 -19.26 -7.84
CA SER A 58 -18.33 -18.49 -8.50
C SER A 58 -18.67 -17.01 -8.43
N ILE A 59 -17.62 -16.18 -8.40
CA ILE A 59 -17.72 -14.73 -8.42
C ILE A 59 -16.88 -14.16 -9.56
N ALA A 60 -17.40 -13.14 -10.23
CA ALA A 60 -16.70 -12.42 -11.29
C ALA A 60 -15.94 -11.24 -10.68
N VAL A 61 -14.65 -11.13 -10.99
CA VAL A 61 -13.74 -10.16 -10.38
C VAL A 61 -12.92 -9.45 -11.46
N SER A 62 -12.37 -8.28 -11.09
CA SER A 62 -11.28 -7.69 -11.87
C SER A 62 -10.08 -8.63 -11.88
N ALA A 63 -9.30 -8.62 -12.96
CA ALA A 63 -8.12 -9.45 -13.09
C ALA A 63 -7.24 -9.36 -11.82
N LEU A 64 -7.01 -10.50 -11.17
CA LEU A 64 -6.28 -10.54 -9.90
C LEU A 64 -4.82 -10.12 -10.10
N ALA A 65 -4.34 -9.19 -9.29
CA ALA A 65 -2.93 -8.80 -9.32
C ALA A 65 -2.01 -9.93 -8.84
N ASN A 66 -2.47 -10.70 -7.84
CA ASN A 66 -1.73 -11.78 -7.19
C ASN A 66 -2.61 -13.03 -7.04
N PRO A 67 -2.02 -14.23 -7.00
CA PRO A 67 -2.77 -15.45 -6.80
C PRO A 67 -3.41 -15.50 -5.41
N ILE A 68 -4.59 -16.12 -5.32
CA ILE A 68 -5.32 -16.35 -4.08
C ILE A 68 -5.45 -17.86 -3.86
N PRO A 69 -4.86 -18.43 -2.79
CA PRO A 69 -4.99 -19.85 -2.48
C PRO A 69 -6.43 -20.27 -2.18
N SER A 70 -6.74 -21.56 -2.35
CA SER A 70 -7.97 -22.17 -1.82
C SER A 70 -8.04 -22.07 -0.29
N GLY A 71 -9.24 -22.09 0.26
CA GLY A 71 -9.50 -21.93 1.69
C GLY A 71 -9.38 -20.50 2.19
N THR A 72 -9.16 -19.52 1.32
CA THR A 72 -9.01 -18.12 1.70
C THR A 72 -10.38 -17.51 1.98
N GLN A 73 -10.52 -16.87 3.14
CA GLN A 73 -11.70 -16.07 3.46
C GLN A 73 -11.57 -14.66 2.86
N LEU A 74 -12.48 -14.31 1.95
CA LEU A 74 -12.62 -12.98 1.36
C LEU A 74 -13.76 -12.25 2.06
N ARG A 75 -13.46 -11.14 2.75
CA ARG A 75 -14.45 -10.33 3.47
C ARG A 75 -14.78 -9.07 2.68
N PHE A 76 -16.03 -8.95 2.25
CA PHE A 76 -16.55 -7.83 1.43
C PHE A 76 -17.23 -6.72 2.26
N GLY A 77 -17.15 -6.80 3.59
CA GLY A 77 -17.83 -5.86 4.51
C GLY A 77 -19.28 -6.25 4.80
N ALA A 78 -19.93 -5.57 5.75
CA ALA A 78 -21.36 -5.77 6.10
C ALA A 78 -21.82 -7.23 6.31
N GLY A 79 -20.94 -8.10 6.84
CA GLY A 79 -21.23 -9.53 7.03
C GLY A 79 -21.18 -10.38 5.76
N LYS A 80 -20.80 -9.80 4.62
CA LYS A 80 -20.55 -10.50 3.36
C LYS A 80 -19.17 -11.15 3.38
N TYR A 81 -19.14 -12.47 3.19
CA TYR A 81 -17.91 -13.24 3.09
C TYR A 81 -18.04 -14.35 2.04
N ALA A 82 -16.91 -14.74 1.45
CA ALA A 82 -16.80 -15.88 0.56
C ALA A 82 -15.55 -16.68 0.92
N TYR A 83 -15.64 -18.01 0.85
CA TYR A 83 -14.49 -18.91 1.00
C TYR A 83 -14.09 -19.46 -0.37
N THR A 84 -12.83 -19.31 -0.74
CA THR A 84 -12.34 -19.83 -2.04
C THR A 84 -12.24 -21.35 -2.00
N THR A 85 -12.76 -22.04 -3.02
CA THR A 85 -12.72 -23.52 -3.10
C THR A 85 -11.58 -24.04 -3.98
N ALA A 86 -11.01 -23.17 -4.82
CA ALA A 86 -9.88 -23.48 -5.67
C ALA A 86 -8.88 -22.32 -5.68
N ASN A 87 -7.63 -22.63 -6.07
CA ASN A 87 -6.60 -21.61 -6.27
C ASN A 87 -6.99 -20.72 -7.46
N ALA A 88 -7.03 -19.41 -7.24
CA ALA A 88 -7.13 -18.43 -8.31
C ALA A 88 -5.73 -17.92 -8.66
N THR A 89 -5.35 -17.98 -9.94
CA THR A 89 -4.04 -17.48 -10.40
C THR A 89 -4.06 -15.95 -10.56
N ALA A 90 -2.87 -15.33 -10.60
CA ALA A 90 -2.78 -13.95 -11.08
C ALA A 90 -3.40 -13.85 -12.50
N GLY A 91 -4.09 -12.75 -12.77
CA GLY A 91 -4.85 -12.51 -14.00
C GLY A 91 -6.22 -13.17 -14.06
N ALA A 92 -6.60 -14.03 -13.09
CA ALA A 92 -7.92 -14.64 -13.09
C ALA A 92 -9.03 -13.57 -12.96
N VAL A 93 -10.09 -13.72 -13.73
CA VAL A 93 -11.30 -12.86 -13.71
C VAL A 93 -12.50 -13.54 -13.06
N THR A 94 -12.32 -14.79 -12.63
CA THR A 94 -13.32 -15.58 -11.90
C THR A 94 -12.65 -16.28 -10.74
N ILE A 95 -13.36 -16.36 -9.61
CA ILE A 95 -12.92 -17.10 -8.43
C ILE A 95 -13.99 -18.13 -8.09
N ALA A 96 -13.59 -19.39 -7.91
CA ALA A 96 -14.45 -20.44 -7.40
C ALA A 96 -14.59 -20.27 -5.88
N VAL A 97 -15.83 -20.23 -5.40
CA VAL A 97 -16.15 -20.01 -3.98
C VAL A 97 -17.15 -21.06 -3.49
N GLU A 98 -17.24 -21.22 -2.17
CA GLU A 98 -18.36 -21.90 -1.56
C GLU A 98 -19.66 -21.16 -1.84
N ALA A 99 -20.78 -21.88 -1.79
CA ALA A 99 -22.11 -21.31 -2.00
C ALA A 99 -22.30 -20.07 -1.12
N LEU A 100 -22.49 -18.91 -1.75
CA LEU A 100 -22.54 -17.64 -1.02
C LEU A 100 -23.75 -17.60 -0.07
N PRO A 101 -23.56 -17.32 1.23
CA PRO A 101 -24.67 -17.21 2.18
C PRO A 101 -25.47 -15.92 1.99
N VAL A 102 -24.83 -14.89 1.43
CA VAL A 102 -25.40 -13.57 1.18
C VAL A 102 -24.99 -13.13 -0.22
N ALA A 103 -25.91 -12.48 -0.95
CA ALA A 103 -25.60 -11.93 -2.25
C ALA A 103 -24.51 -10.85 -2.16
N LEU A 104 -23.61 -10.85 -3.13
CA LEU A 104 -22.59 -9.82 -3.30
C LEU A 104 -22.99 -8.89 -4.43
N THR A 105 -22.61 -7.63 -4.28
CA THR A 105 -22.98 -6.56 -5.21
C THR A 105 -21.77 -6.18 -6.04
N ASN A 106 -21.99 -5.79 -7.29
CA ASN A 106 -20.96 -5.24 -8.15
C ASN A 106 -20.24 -4.07 -7.45
N GLY A 107 -18.91 -4.03 -7.54
CA GLY A 107 -18.08 -3.04 -6.88
C GLY A 107 -17.75 -3.34 -5.41
N ASP A 108 -18.33 -4.37 -4.79
CA ASP A 108 -17.89 -4.84 -3.47
C ASP A 108 -16.40 -5.24 -3.55
N LYS A 109 -15.65 -4.90 -2.51
CA LYS A 109 -14.20 -5.14 -2.42
C LYS A 109 -13.86 -6.02 -1.23
N ALA A 110 -13.01 -7.01 -1.45
CA ALA A 110 -12.37 -7.78 -0.39
C ALA A 110 -10.86 -7.65 -0.50
N THR A 111 -10.19 -7.67 0.65
CA THR A 111 -8.74 -7.58 0.73
C THR A 111 -8.18 -8.89 1.24
N TYR A 112 -7.39 -9.55 0.40
CA TYR A 112 -6.52 -10.65 0.81
C TYR A 112 -5.17 -10.06 1.22
N LYS A 113 -4.81 -10.16 2.50
CA LYS A 113 -3.58 -9.55 3.03
C LYS A 113 -2.30 -10.29 2.65
N GLY A 114 -2.41 -11.48 2.04
CA GLY A 114 -1.29 -12.39 1.80
C GLY A 114 -1.16 -13.45 2.88
N THR A 115 -0.25 -14.40 2.68
CA THR A 115 -0.01 -15.53 3.59
C THR A 115 0.80 -15.16 4.84
N GLY A 116 1.30 -13.93 4.93
CA GLY A 116 2.26 -13.49 5.96
C GLY A 116 3.65 -14.12 5.82
N MET A 117 3.85 -15.05 4.90
CA MET A 117 5.16 -15.63 4.58
C MET A 117 6.00 -14.72 3.66
N LYS A 118 5.34 -13.84 2.91
CA LYS A 118 6.02 -12.82 2.11
C LYS A 118 6.16 -11.53 2.91
N PRO A 119 7.28 -10.81 2.72
CA PRO A 119 7.53 -9.59 3.46
C PRO A 119 6.48 -8.53 3.16
N VAL A 120 6.23 -7.65 4.13
CA VAL A 120 5.43 -6.44 3.93
C VAL A 120 6.36 -5.35 3.43
N THR A 121 6.50 -5.24 2.12
CA THR A 121 7.37 -4.23 1.49
C THR A 121 6.61 -2.92 1.27
N ILE A 122 7.15 -1.82 1.77
CA ILE A 122 6.60 -0.46 1.57
C ILE A 122 7.62 0.33 0.77
N VAL A 123 7.23 0.81 -0.40
CA VAL A 123 8.13 1.51 -1.32
C VAL A 123 8.30 2.98 -0.94
N SER A 124 9.48 3.53 -1.18
CA SER A 124 9.81 4.95 -1.07
C SER A 124 8.82 5.78 -1.88
N GLY A 125 8.40 6.91 -1.31
CA GLY A 125 7.35 7.77 -1.86
C GLY A 125 5.94 7.30 -1.52
N THR A 126 5.77 6.21 -0.76
CA THR A 126 4.46 5.88 -0.17
C THR A 126 4.06 6.98 0.81
N LEU A 127 2.80 7.43 0.71
CA LEU A 127 2.24 8.42 1.63
C LEU A 127 1.78 7.71 2.92
N LEU A 128 2.40 8.10 4.03
CA LEU A 128 2.13 7.59 5.36
C LEU A 128 1.33 8.62 6.14
N GLY A 129 0.36 8.17 6.92
CA GLY A 129 -0.51 9.05 7.68
C GLY A 129 -0.92 8.48 9.03
N ARG A 130 -1.31 9.38 9.93
CA ARG A 130 -2.04 9.11 11.17
C ARG A 130 -2.71 10.39 11.64
N THR A 131 -3.65 10.25 12.55
CA THR A 131 -4.30 11.37 13.22
C THR A 131 -3.47 11.92 14.39
N TRP A 132 -3.77 13.14 14.85
CA TRP A 132 -3.15 13.68 16.07
C TRP A 132 -3.47 12.84 17.31
N ALA A 133 -4.70 12.32 17.40
CA ALA A 133 -5.08 11.42 18.49
C ALA A 133 -4.26 10.12 18.48
N GLU A 134 -4.01 9.55 17.30
CA GLU A 134 -3.14 8.40 17.13
C GLU A 134 -1.68 8.72 17.50
N ARG A 135 -1.17 9.89 17.11
CA ARG A 135 0.16 10.34 17.51
C ARG A 135 0.29 10.44 19.04
N ASP A 136 -0.69 11.06 19.71
CA ASP A 136 -0.69 11.22 21.16
C ASP A 136 -0.81 9.87 21.89
N ALA A 137 -1.49 8.90 21.27
CA ALA A 137 -1.56 7.52 21.74
C ALA A 137 -0.30 6.69 21.41
N GLY A 138 0.67 7.25 20.67
CA GLY A 138 1.87 6.52 20.23
C GLY A 138 1.63 5.50 19.13
N THR A 139 0.51 5.58 18.41
CA THR A 139 0.20 4.71 17.28
C THR A 139 1.17 4.96 16.13
N ALA A 140 1.61 3.85 15.51
CA ALA A 140 2.47 3.84 14.35
C ALA A 140 1.74 4.36 13.10
N PHE A 141 2.49 4.82 12.11
CA PHE A 141 1.95 5.31 10.84
C PHE A 141 1.31 4.18 10.00
N GLY A 142 0.20 4.50 9.37
CA GLY A 142 -0.49 3.69 8.37
C GLY A 142 -0.34 4.23 6.96
N PRO A 143 -0.98 3.59 5.96
CA PRO A 143 -1.27 4.23 4.68
C PRO A 143 -2.12 5.48 4.93
N ALA A 144 -1.75 6.61 4.32
CA ALA A 144 -2.46 7.86 4.54
C ALA A 144 -3.94 7.80 4.13
N ALA A 145 -4.80 8.34 4.99
CA ALA A 145 -6.23 8.48 4.82
C ALA A 145 -6.64 9.97 4.86
N ASP A 146 -7.80 10.30 4.30
CA ASP A 146 -8.30 11.69 4.22
C ASP A 146 -8.53 12.35 5.59
N ILE A 147 -8.65 11.54 6.64
CA ILE A 147 -8.82 12.00 8.02
C ILE A 147 -7.50 12.33 8.72
N ASP A 148 -6.37 11.89 8.16
CA ASP A 148 -5.07 12.03 8.82
C ASP A 148 -4.60 13.48 8.77
N GLU A 149 -3.97 13.93 9.85
CA GLU A 149 -3.41 15.27 9.95
C GLU A 149 -1.87 15.26 9.98
N ASP A 150 -1.26 14.13 10.35
CA ASP A 150 0.19 13.90 10.38
C ASP A 150 0.57 13.03 9.19
N ILE A 151 0.88 13.64 8.04
CA ILE A 151 1.15 12.92 6.78
C ILE A 151 2.56 13.23 6.27
N PHE A 152 3.29 12.19 5.87
CA PHE A 152 4.64 12.29 5.29
C PHE A 152 4.86 11.28 4.17
N PHE A 153 5.86 11.53 3.32
CA PHE A 153 6.38 10.50 2.42
C PHE A 153 7.41 9.61 3.13
N LEU A 154 7.32 8.31 2.90
CA LEU A 154 8.40 7.39 3.22
C LEU A 154 9.62 7.70 2.35
N ALA A 155 10.77 7.96 2.96
CA ALA A 155 11.98 8.35 2.24
C ALA A 155 12.70 7.16 1.58
N GLN A 156 12.73 6.00 2.25
CA GLN A 156 13.45 4.81 1.83
C GLN A 156 12.54 3.59 1.84
N ASP A 157 12.81 2.63 0.96
CA ASP A 157 12.07 1.37 0.94
C ASP A 157 12.20 0.64 2.29
N ILE A 158 11.06 0.20 2.84
CA ILE A 158 11.04 -0.76 3.94
C ILE A 158 10.86 -2.13 3.30
N THR A 159 11.92 -2.94 3.28
CA THR A 159 11.88 -4.26 2.61
C THR A 159 10.94 -5.23 3.30
N ASP A 160 10.87 -5.20 4.64
CA ASP A 160 10.01 -6.09 5.44
C ASP A 160 9.58 -5.40 6.74
N ALA A 161 8.42 -4.73 6.71
CA ALA A 161 7.85 -4.01 7.84
C ALA A 161 7.49 -4.92 9.02
N SER A 162 7.36 -6.23 8.81
CA SER A 162 7.09 -7.19 9.91
C SER A 162 8.30 -7.43 10.81
N LYS A 163 9.51 -7.17 10.30
CA LYS A 163 10.78 -7.36 11.02
C LYS A 163 11.46 -6.05 11.38
N ASN A 164 11.41 -5.08 10.49
CA ASN A 164 11.92 -3.74 10.73
C ASN A 164 10.90 -2.72 10.23
N ASN A 165 10.21 -2.09 11.16
CA ASN A 165 9.19 -1.10 10.89
C ASN A 165 9.68 0.34 11.07
N ASP A 166 11.00 0.56 11.13
CA ASP A 166 11.55 1.92 11.14
C ASP A 166 11.30 2.62 9.81
N ALA A 167 10.77 3.84 9.89
CA ALA A 167 10.51 4.68 8.75
C ALA A 167 11.31 5.98 8.85
N ASP A 168 12.08 6.27 7.81
CA ASP A 168 12.63 7.61 7.60
C ASP A 168 11.59 8.43 6.84
N LEU A 169 11.17 9.56 7.40
CA LEU A 169 10.12 10.40 6.82
C LEU A 169 10.73 11.59 6.09
N TYR A 170 10.17 11.94 4.94
CA TYR A 170 10.58 13.11 4.18
C TYR A 170 9.93 14.38 4.73
N ARG A 171 10.77 15.30 5.20
CA ARG A 171 10.34 16.53 5.88
C ARG A 171 9.50 17.41 4.94
N HIS A 172 8.46 18.03 5.49
CA HIS A 172 7.70 19.07 4.78
C HIS A 172 8.60 20.21 4.28
N GLY A 173 8.18 20.88 3.22
CA GLY A 173 8.94 21.93 2.55
C GLY A 173 9.87 21.44 1.44
N GLY A 174 10.12 20.14 1.36
CA GLY A 174 10.90 19.55 0.26
C GLY A 174 10.16 19.53 -1.08
N ILE A 175 10.90 19.25 -2.13
CA ILE A 175 10.42 19.18 -3.51
C ILE A 175 9.91 17.76 -3.82
N VAL A 176 8.72 17.67 -4.41
CA VAL A 176 8.07 16.41 -4.81
C VAL A 176 7.69 16.47 -6.29
N LYS A 177 8.05 15.44 -7.05
CA LYS A 177 7.69 15.26 -8.46
C LYS A 177 6.48 14.34 -8.55
N GLU A 178 5.30 14.93 -8.70
CA GLU A 178 4.01 14.25 -8.55
C GLU A 178 3.85 13.03 -9.46
N ASN A 179 4.34 13.10 -10.69
CA ASN A 179 4.24 12.03 -11.68
C ASN A 179 5.12 10.81 -11.36
N PHE A 180 6.08 10.93 -10.45
CA PHE A 180 6.94 9.83 -10.02
C PHE A 180 6.56 9.29 -8.64
N VAL A 181 5.61 9.91 -7.94
CA VAL A 181 5.11 9.41 -6.66
C VAL A 181 4.30 8.13 -6.88
N PRO A 182 4.64 7.01 -6.23
CA PRO A 182 3.88 5.77 -6.33
C PRO A 182 2.40 5.98 -5.97
N GLY A 183 1.51 5.56 -6.87
CA GLY A 183 0.07 5.64 -6.62
C GLY A 183 -0.54 7.04 -6.67
N TRP A 184 0.21 8.08 -7.08
CA TRP A 184 -0.27 9.47 -7.12
C TRP A 184 -1.63 9.63 -7.82
N ALA A 185 -1.81 8.99 -8.97
CA ALA A 185 -3.06 9.06 -9.73
C ALA A 185 -4.28 8.63 -8.90
N ASN A 186 -4.11 7.64 -8.02
CA ASN A 186 -5.16 7.04 -7.20
C ASN A 186 -5.37 7.72 -5.85
N LEU A 187 -4.50 8.67 -5.45
CA LEU A 187 -4.72 9.46 -4.23
C LEU A 187 -5.98 10.32 -4.36
N SER A 188 -6.69 10.48 -3.25
CA SER A 188 -7.86 11.36 -3.15
C SER A 188 -7.49 12.81 -3.44
N SER A 189 -8.49 13.63 -3.79
CA SER A 189 -8.29 15.07 -3.94
C SER A 189 -7.82 15.72 -2.62
N THR A 190 -8.29 15.22 -1.48
CA THR A 190 -7.91 15.68 -0.15
C THR A 190 -6.42 15.45 0.12
N LEU A 191 -5.91 14.23 -0.09
CA LEU A 191 -4.49 13.90 0.13
C LEU A 191 -3.58 14.65 -0.86
N LYS A 192 -4.00 14.78 -2.13
CA LYS A 192 -3.26 15.60 -3.11
C LYS A 192 -3.18 17.07 -2.68
N ALA A 193 -4.29 17.63 -2.18
CA ALA A 193 -4.32 19.00 -1.66
C ALA A 193 -3.43 19.15 -0.41
N PHE A 194 -3.44 18.18 0.50
CA PHE A 194 -2.55 18.15 1.65
C PHE A 194 -1.08 18.18 1.20
N VAL A 195 -0.67 17.27 0.32
CA VAL A 195 0.71 17.21 -0.20
C VAL A 195 1.12 18.53 -0.84
N ARG A 196 0.29 19.10 -1.73
CA ARG A 196 0.56 20.38 -2.39
C ARG A 196 0.62 21.57 -1.43
N SER A 197 0.00 21.48 -0.27
CA SER A 197 0.07 22.52 0.77
C SER A 197 1.34 22.44 1.62
N ARG A 198 1.97 21.27 1.71
CA ARG A 198 3.13 21.01 2.58
C ARG A 198 4.45 20.86 1.83
N TYR A 199 4.41 20.54 0.56
CA TYR A 199 5.58 20.29 -0.28
C TYR A 199 5.57 21.18 -1.52
N GLN A 200 6.75 21.41 -2.09
CA GLN A 200 6.88 22.06 -3.39
C GLN A 200 6.64 21.04 -4.49
N CYS A 201 5.42 21.01 -5.03
CA CYS A 201 5.05 20.06 -6.08
C CYS A 201 5.48 20.54 -7.47
N THR A 202 6.13 19.65 -8.21
CA THR A 202 6.53 19.85 -9.60
C THR A 202 6.12 18.64 -10.44
N VAL A 203 6.13 18.81 -11.76
CA VAL A 203 6.05 17.68 -12.70
C VAL A 203 7.48 17.38 -13.16
N GLY A 204 7.99 16.20 -12.82
CA GLY A 204 9.28 15.74 -13.30
C GLY A 204 9.24 15.46 -14.80
N LYS A 205 10.29 15.87 -15.52
CA LYS A 205 10.53 15.42 -16.90
C LYS A 205 11.45 14.20 -16.85
N ALA A 206 11.08 13.16 -17.61
CA ALA A 206 11.92 11.98 -17.82
C ALA A 206 13.11 12.33 -18.74
#